data_AF-A0A225VXG4-F1
#
_entry.id   AF-A0A225VXG4-F1
#
_cell.length_a   1.000
_cell.length_b   1.000
_cell.length_c   1.000
_cell.angle_alpha   90.00
_cell.angle_beta   90.00
_cell.angle_gamma   90.00
#
_symmetry.space_group_name_H-M   'P 1'
#
loop_
_entity.id
_entity.type
_entity.pdbx_description
1 polymer ?
#
loop_
_entity_poly.entity_id
_entity_poly.type
_entity_poly.pdbx_seq_one_letter_code
_entity_poly.pdbx_strand_id
1 'polypeptide(L)'
;MICKISSVQDLWTEWHEGVMNLPSIEYLETTFITKQRSSAQESKFFSRRLYVINYVRKLVNDGIPVELAINKSDTERDRRSIDGFSKWLRSKNFV
;
A
#
# COMPACT_ATOMS: atom_id res chain seq x y z
N MET A 1 -14.55 0.72 -12.36
CA MET A 1 -14.00 -0.65 -12.37
C MET A 1 -12.72 -0.60 -11.54
N ILE A 2 -12.74 -1.10 -10.30
CA ILE A 2 -11.56 -1.06 -9.42
C ILE A 2 -10.54 -2.04 -10.02
N CYS A 3 -9.40 -1.53 -10.50
CA CYS A 3 -8.33 -2.36 -11.02
C CYS A 3 -7.94 -3.38 -9.96
N LYS A 4 -7.90 -4.66 -10.32
CA LYS A 4 -7.53 -5.73 -9.38
C LYS A 4 -6.05 -5.59 -9.04
N ILE A 5 -5.76 -4.90 -7.94
CA ILE A 5 -4.39 -4.73 -7.43
C ILE A 5 -3.83 -6.12 -7.13
N SER A 6 -2.89 -6.56 -7.95
CA SER A 6 -2.34 -7.91 -7.93
C SER A 6 -0.89 -7.94 -7.48
N SER A 7 -0.20 -6.80 -7.57
CA SER A 7 1.19 -6.60 -7.19
C SER A 7 1.36 -5.44 -6.21
N VAL A 8 2.51 -5.41 -5.53
CA VAL A 8 2.92 -4.24 -4.74
C VAL A 8 3.18 -3.03 -5.63
N GLN A 9 3.60 -3.23 -6.89
CA GLN A 9 3.73 -2.17 -7.89
C GLN A 9 2.39 -1.50 -8.18
N ASP A 10 1.34 -2.27 -8.47
CA ASP A 10 -0.02 -1.74 -8.72
C ASP A 10 -0.50 -0.92 -7.53
N LEU A 11 -0.22 -1.41 -6.31
CA LEU A 11 -0.58 -0.73 -5.08
C LEU A 11 0.20 0.58 -4.91
N TRP A 12 1.49 0.59 -5.20
CA TRP A 12 2.35 1.76 -5.09
C TRP A 12 1.94 2.85 -6.07
N THR A 13 1.67 2.47 -7.33
CA THR A 13 1.17 3.36 -8.38
C THR A 13 -0.19 3.95 -8.00
N GLU A 14 -1.15 3.14 -7.54
CA GLU A 14 -2.44 3.67 -7.05
C GLU A 14 -2.24 4.66 -5.90
N TRP A 15 -1.28 4.38 -5.02
CA TRP A 15 -1.06 5.19 -3.83
C TRP A 15 -0.43 6.56 -4.11
N HIS A 16 0.54 6.63 -5.03
CA HIS A 16 1.33 7.85 -5.28
C HIS A 16 0.98 8.54 -6.60
N GLU A 17 0.72 7.79 -7.67
CA GLU A 17 0.43 8.34 -9.00
C GLU A 17 -1.08 8.47 -9.24
N GLY A 18 -1.88 7.63 -8.57
CA GLY A 18 -3.32 7.50 -8.84
C GLY A 18 -3.58 6.58 -10.03
N VAL A 19 -4.85 6.26 -10.28
CA VAL A 19 -5.26 5.34 -11.35
C VAL A 19 -6.27 6.02 -12.25
N MET A 20 -6.05 6.01 -13.57
CA MET A 20 -7.00 6.45 -14.59
C MET A 20 -7.67 7.82 -14.28
N ASN A 21 -6.86 8.87 -14.15
CA ASN A 21 -7.30 10.24 -13.86
C ASN A 21 -7.93 10.45 -12.47
N LEU A 22 -7.88 9.46 -11.59
CA LEU A 22 -8.18 9.66 -10.18
C LEU A 22 -6.93 10.18 -9.46
N PRO A 23 -7.06 11.14 -8.53
CA PRO A 23 -5.95 11.57 -7.71
C PRO A 23 -5.39 10.41 -6.87
N SER A 24 -4.11 10.50 -6.53
CA SER A 24 -3.46 9.50 -5.71
C SER A 24 -4.11 9.39 -4.33
N ILE A 25 -4.05 8.19 -3.73
CA ILE A 25 -4.60 7.98 -2.39
C ILE A 25 -3.91 8.91 -1.37
N GLU A 26 -2.62 9.17 -1.53
CA GLU A 26 -1.89 10.13 -0.71
C GLU A 26 -2.42 11.56 -0.84
N TYR A 27 -2.71 12.00 -2.07
CA TYR A 27 -3.32 13.31 -2.30
C TYR A 27 -4.73 13.39 -1.67
N LEU A 28 -5.50 12.30 -1.75
CA LEU A 28 -6.83 12.25 -1.14
C LEU A 28 -6.76 12.31 0.39
N GLU A 29 -5.83 11.61 1.04
CA GLU A 29 -5.69 11.65 2.51
C GLU A 29 -5.22 13.03 3.01
N THR A 30 -4.33 13.69 2.27
CA THR A 30 -3.82 15.04 2.62
C THR A 30 -4.83 16.15 2.35
N THR A 31 -5.66 16.00 1.31
CA THR A 31 -6.67 17.01 0.91
C THR A 31 -7.97 16.84 1.69
N PHE A 32 -8.39 15.59 1.93
CA PHE A 32 -9.64 15.25 2.61
C PHE A 32 -9.34 14.67 3.99
N ILE A 33 -8.54 15.41 4.78
CA ILE A 33 -8.20 15.07 6.17
C ILE A 33 -9.50 14.72 6.91
N THR A 34 -9.73 13.43 7.12
CA THR A 34 -10.76 12.90 8.02
C THR A 34 -12.22 12.97 7.54
N LYS A 35 -12.53 12.89 6.24
CA LYS A 35 -13.93 12.59 5.82
C LYS A 35 -14.09 11.23 5.15
N GLN A 36 -14.59 10.31 6.00
CA GLN A 36 -15.44 9.17 5.73
C GLN A 36 -14.84 7.94 5.03
N ARG A 37 -14.38 7.01 5.87
CA ARG A 37 -14.67 5.59 5.64
C ARG A 37 -16.00 5.30 6.32
N SER A 38 -17.06 5.22 5.53
CA SER A 38 -18.44 4.99 5.98
C SER A 38 -18.56 3.70 6.78
N SER A 39 -17.66 2.73 6.54
CA SER A 39 -17.68 1.42 7.18
C SER A 39 -16.35 1.01 7.83
N ALA A 40 -16.45 0.15 8.83
CA ALA A 40 -15.30 -0.52 9.43
C ALA A 40 -14.56 -1.46 8.44
N GLN A 41 -15.26 -1.94 7.41
CA GLN A 41 -14.69 -2.81 6.38
C GLN A 41 -13.71 -2.02 5.49
N GLU A 42 -14.13 -0.86 5.00
CA GLU A 42 -13.27 0.05 4.21
C GLU A 42 -12.06 0.51 5.03
N SER A 43 -12.27 0.78 6.33
CA SER A 43 -11.17 1.12 7.24
C SER A 43 -10.13 0.01 7.36
N LYS A 44 -10.55 -1.24 7.55
CA LYS A 44 -9.62 -2.37 7.61
C LYS A 44 -8.89 -2.60 6.28
N PHE A 45 -9.60 -2.48 5.16
CA PHE A 45 -9.06 -2.65 3.82
C PHE A 45 -7.96 -1.62 3.53
N PHE A 46 -8.21 -0.36 3.89
CA PHE A 46 -7.24 0.73 3.75
C PHE A 46 -6.02 0.52 4.66
N SER A 47 -6.25 0.30 5.96
CA SER A 47 -5.17 0.15 6.94
C SER A 47 -4.23 -1.02 6.64
N ARG A 48 -4.70 -2.04 5.92
CA ARG A 48 -3.86 -3.16 5.47
C ARG A 48 -2.92 -2.74 4.34
N ARG A 49 -3.44 -2.03 3.34
CA ARG A 49 -2.66 -1.48 2.21
C ARG A 49 -1.65 -0.45 2.66
N LEU A 50 -2.07 0.48 3.52
CA LEU A 50 -1.19 1.50 4.10
C LEU A 50 0.01 0.85 4.80
N TYR A 51 -0.19 -0.28 5.49
CA TYR A 51 0.90 -0.98 6.15
C TYR A 51 1.95 -1.52 5.17
N VAL A 52 1.52 -2.02 4.00
CA VAL A 52 2.43 -2.46 2.94
C VAL A 52 3.17 -1.28 2.33
N ILE A 53 2.48 -0.16 2.09
CA ILE A 53 3.10 1.09 1.61
C ILE A 53 4.14 1.61 2.61
N ASN A 54 3.83 1.60 3.91
CA ASN A 54 4.77 2.01 4.95
C ASN A 54 6.00 1.11 5.01
N TYR A 55 5.84 -0.19 4.72
CA TYR A 55 6.98 -1.09 4.60
C TYR A 55 7.89 -0.72 3.44
N VAL A 56 7.32 -0.45 2.26
CA VAL A 56 8.10 0.04 1.09
C VAL A 56 8.79 1.37 1.44
N ARG A 57 8.08 2.32 2.08
CA ARG A 57 8.65 3.60 2.53
C ARG A 57 9.80 3.41 3.51
N LYS A 58 9.70 2.45 4.43
CA LYS A 58 10.78 2.11 5.36
C LYS A 58 12.02 1.63 4.60
N LEU A 59 11.87 0.71 3.64
CA LEU A 59 12.98 0.25 2.81
C LEU A 59 13.63 1.41 2.05
N VAL A 60 12.82 2.35 1.54
CA VAL A 60 13.33 3.56 0.88
C VAL A 60 14.11 4.46 1.84
N ASN A 61 13.60 4.66 3.05
CA ASN A 61 14.29 5.43 4.09
C ASN A 61 15.58 4.75 4.55
N ASP A 62 15.66 3.42 4.51
CA ASP A 62 16.87 2.63 4.78
C ASP A 62 17.90 2.72 3.63
N GLY A 63 17.63 3.51 2.59
CA GLY A 63 18.54 3.79 1.48
C GLY A 63 18.35 2.90 0.25
N ILE A 64 17.30 2.07 0.21
CA ILE A 64 17.01 1.23 -0.95
C ILE A 64 16.24 2.07 -1.99
N PRO A 65 16.68 2.12 -3.27
CA PRO A 65 15.93 2.79 -4.33
C PRO A 65 14.48 2.29 -4.42
N VAL A 66 13.54 3.18 -4.74
CA VAL A 66 12.09 2.88 -4.72
C VAL A 66 11.71 1.66 -5.56
N GLU A 67 12.25 1.53 -6.76
CA GLU A 67 11.98 0.37 -7.63
C GLU A 67 12.48 -0.94 -7.01
N LEU A 68 13.66 -0.92 -6.39
CA LEU A 68 14.21 -2.07 -5.67
C LEU A 68 13.41 -2.38 -4.41
N ALA A 69 12.93 -1.38 -3.69
CA ALA A 69 12.08 -1.56 -2.52
C ALA A 69 10.73 -2.19 -2.87
N ILE A 70 10.12 -1.79 -3.99
CA ILE A 70 8.88 -2.38 -4.52
C ILE A 70 9.13 -3.82 -4.95
N ASN A 71 10.16 -4.07 -5.77
CA ASN A 71 10.50 -5.41 -6.25
C ASN A 71 10.83 -6.37 -5.10
N LYS A 72 11.58 -5.90 -4.09
CA LYS A 72 11.87 -6.66 -2.88
C LYS A 72 10.59 -6.99 -2.12
N SER A 73 9.70 -6.02 -1.94
CA SER A 73 8.42 -6.22 -1.26
C SER A 73 7.51 -7.20 -2.01
N ASP A 74 7.47 -7.16 -3.33
CA ASP A 74 6.67 -8.09 -4.13
C ASP A 74 7.27 -9.51 -4.13
N THR A 75 8.60 -9.61 -4.10
CA THR A 75 9.31 -10.89 -3.93
C THR A 75 9.05 -11.50 -2.55
N GLU A 76 9.12 -10.70 -1.49
CA GLU A 76 8.85 -11.16 -0.11
C GLU A 76 7.39 -11.54 0.12
N ARG A 77 6.48 -10.84 -0.56
CA ARG A 77 5.06 -11.19 -0.60
C ARG A 77 4.86 -12.59 -1.15
N ASP A 78 5.66 -12.99 -2.15
CA ASP A 78 5.56 -14.27 -2.85
C ASP A 78 4.11 -14.45 -3.38
N ARG A 79 3.46 -15.59 -3.13
CA ARG A 79 2.10 -15.87 -3.62
C ARG A 79 0.99 -15.28 -2.75
N ARG A 80 1.32 -14.53 -1.69
CA ARG A 80 0.34 -13.98 -0.76
C ARG A 80 -0.45 -12.85 -1.40
N SER A 81 -1.73 -12.71 -1.06
CA SER A 81 -2.47 -11.49 -1.36
C SER A 81 -1.88 -10.30 -0.61
N ILE A 82 -2.16 -9.07 -1.05
CA ILE A 82 -1.76 -7.84 -0.34
C ILE A 82 -2.22 -7.86 1.13
N ASP A 83 -3.45 -8.32 1.38
CA ASP A 83 -3.98 -8.50 2.72
C ASP A 83 -3.20 -9.56 3.53
N GLY A 84 -2.82 -10.67 2.89
CA GLY A 84 -2.01 -11.71 3.50
C GLY A 84 -0.60 -11.22 3.83
N PHE A 85 -0.02 -10.41 2.95
CA PHE A 85 1.29 -9.79 3.16
C PHE A 85 1.26 -8.78 4.29
N SER A 86 0.25 -7.91 4.34
CA SER A 86 0.05 -6.96 5.44
C SER A 86 -0.02 -7.66 6.80
N LYS A 87 -0.74 -8.78 6.90
CA LYS A 87 -0.80 -9.59 8.13
C LYS A 87 0.55 -10.22 8.48
N TRP A 88 1.28 -10.71 7.48
CA TRP A 88 2.61 -11.28 7.68
C TRP A 88 3.62 -10.24 8.14
N LEU A 89 3.61 -9.04 7.55
CA LEU A 89 4.47 -7.93 7.97
C LEU A 89 4.18 -7.53 9.43
N ARG A 90 2.90 -7.48 9.80
CA ARG A 90 2.46 -7.21 11.19
C ARG A 90 2.93 -8.27 12.16
N SER A 91 2.87 -9.55 11.81
CA SER A 91 3.35 -10.62 12.70
C SER A 91 4.86 -10.61 12.90
N LYS A 92 5.59 -9.91 12.04
CA LYS A 92 7.04 -9.75 12.09
C LYS A 92 7.49 -8.39 12.66
N ASN A 93 6.55 -7.51 13.03
CA ASN A 93 6.81 -6.16 13.56
C ASN A 93 7.74 -5.33 12.65
N PHE A 94 7.57 -5.43 11.33
CA PHE A 94 8.41 -4.67 10.40
C PHE A 94 8.09 -3.16 10.40
N VAL A 95 6.88 -2.76 10.83
CA VAL A 95 6.38 -1.38 10.85
C VAL A 95 5.50 -1.11 12.07
#